data_AF-A0A956KUV8-F1
#
_entry.id   AF-A0A956KUV8-F1
#
_cell.length_a   1.000
_cell.length_b   1.000
_cell.length_c   1.000
_cell.angle_alpha   90.00
_cell.angle_beta   90.00
_cell.angle_gamma   90.00
#
_symmetry.space_group_name_H-M   'P 1'
#
loop_
_entity.id
_entity.type
_entity.pdbx_description
1 polymer ?
#
loop_
_entity_poly.entity_id
_entity_poly.type
_entity_poly.pdbx_seq_one_letter_code
_entity_poly.pdbx_strand_id
1 'polypeptide(L)'
;MSGEAAGWVPGEDVAPLLQAIPPGSGDRLTDGLAAIEAEVAKLDSPTKQAVGWSVILEEGPKYLKATLKDLRIGTYLALGWGERKGLAGLRQGLDLLVGMLGEPWEQLYPPIDRMKARVGALSWFAEHLGPRVPAMLAVAKPKDEDGKALVESFARYQAALAQRFPQGGPSLRPVEEAFAALQKEGKLPPPPEAPKPKEEQAAAPTSDDPILAPIPGASPVGKDPKLLDEFDQLYVETQKIGAIDGGNVDWKLVRDASAKILANSSKDLRCIVYWGWARFCIDGVKGLAEGAVKLAAFGKQYGANMHPERPKARTAALNWLGERWEGDLPKALQSIPEADANAIKTALDELQAAIDPHVKSIEGIRNARKGLSTIKVDKPKPAPTERPKPAAKAAAVAAAPAGPPAPVVPPELEGLSAQMLAAVDELAAGGETAITLRLRRQALWLAEPPPVRGSKYDCESLAAKDRLDIEAVYKAKTWEDLLGRTESMFASYPFCLDLTFWAAEAAGELLGEDARQALAGELVALAVRAPKLLRGTDRNGMALASKDVRAFISSHRGSGGGAPAAAGAAPAATPAAAPAAGAAPAPVAAAP
;
A
#
# COMPACT_ATOMS: atom_id res chain seq x y z
N MET A 1 -60.00 32.89 -12.42
CA MET A 1 -59.07 33.26 -11.34
C MET A 1 -58.32 32.01 -10.90
N SER A 2 -57.31 31.64 -11.67
CA SER A 2 -56.39 30.54 -11.39
C SER A 2 -55.33 31.08 -10.45
N GLY A 3 -55.44 30.73 -9.17
CA GLY A 3 -54.46 31.12 -8.15
C GLY A 3 -53.10 30.53 -8.51
N GLU A 4 -52.16 31.41 -8.87
CA GLU A 4 -50.73 31.16 -8.74
C GLU A 4 -50.49 30.59 -7.34
N ALA A 5 -50.21 29.29 -7.25
CA ALA A 5 -49.73 28.69 -6.02
C ALA A 5 -48.47 29.48 -5.63
N ALA A 6 -48.54 30.15 -4.47
CA ALA A 6 -47.56 31.11 -3.99
C ALA A 6 -46.14 30.57 -4.16
N GLY A 7 -45.52 30.95 -5.27
CA GLY A 7 -44.17 30.57 -5.62
C GLY A 7 -43.24 31.27 -4.66
N TRP A 8 -42.55 30.48 -3.85
CA TRP A 8 -41.39 30.84 -3.03
C TRP A 8 -40.63 32.06 -3.61
N VAL A 9 -40.28 33.07 -2.81
CA VAL A 9 -39.65 34.33 -3.27
C VAL A 9 -38.13 34.26 -3.09
N PRO A 10 -37.29 34.68 -4.07
CA PRO A 10 -35.83 34.73 -3.88
C PRO A 10 -35.45 35.48 -2.58
N GLY A 11 -34.69 34.82 -1.69
CA GLY A 11 -34.27 35.39 -0.41
C GLY A 11 -35.17 35.07 0.79
N GLU A 12 -36.17 34.19 0.65
CA GLU A 12 -36.92 33.69 1.81
C GLU A 12 -36.00 33.00 2.81
N ASP A 13 -36.23 33.30 4.09
CA ASP A 13 -35.46 32.80 5.21
C ASP A 13 -35.49 31.26 5.26
N VAL A 14 -34.31 30.64 5.34
CA VAL A 14 -34.16 29.19 5.50
C VAL A 14 -34.36 28.74 6.95
N ALA A 15 -34.42 29.66 7.92
CA ALA A 15 -34.60 29.35 9.33
C ALA A 15 -35.81 28.46 9.63
N PRO A 16 -37.00 28.63 9.01
CA PRO A 16 -38.12 27.71 9.21
C PRO A 16 -37.82 26.26 8.80
N LEU A 17 -36.88 26.04 7.87
CA LEU A 17 -36.45 24.69 7.46
C LEU A 17 -35.48 24.06 8.46
N LEU A 18 -34.83 24.86 9.29
CA LEU A 18 -33.84 24.42 10.28
C LEU A 18 -34.45 24.16 11.68
N GLN A 19 -35.65 24.70 11.96
CA GLN A 19 -36.32 24.53 13.26
C GLN A 19 -36.52 23.06 13.66
N ALA A 20 -36.22 22.73 14.91
CA ALA A 20 -36.37 21.37 15.44
C ALA A 20 -37.79 20.82 15.22
N ILE A 21 -37.88 19.54 14.88
CA ILE A 21 -39.16 18.85 14.65
C ILE A 21 -39.56 18.14 15.94
N PRO A 22 -40.84 18.22 16.37
CA PRO A 22 -41.31 17.53 17.57
C PRO A 22 -41.04 16.01 17.54
N PRO A 23 -40.68 15.37 18.66
CA PRO A 23 -40.51 13.91 18.72
C PRO A 23 -41.79 13.18 18.29
N GLY A 24 -41.67 12.20 17.38
CA GLY A 24 -42.80 11.42 16.86
C GLY A 24 -43.43 11.96 15.56
N SER A 25 -42.75 12.89 14.89
CA SER A 25 -43.20 13.48 13.62
C SER A 25 -43.09 12.54 12.42
N GLY A 26 -44.21 11.91 12.04
CA GLY A 26 -44.48 11.32 10.72
C GLY A 26 -43.65 10.09 10.32
N ASP A 27 -44.18 9.30 9.38
CA ASP A 27 -43.40 8.26 8.71
C ASP A 27 -42.31 8.92 7.85
N ARG A 28 -41.09 8.38 7.89
CA ARG A 28 -39.98 8.80 7.03
C ARG A 28 -40.32 8.60 5.55
N LEU A 29 -41.05 7.54 5.23
CA LEU A 29 -41.40 7.13 3.88
C LEU A 29 -42.71 7.79 3.45
N THR A 30 -42.61 9.04 3.00
CA THR A 30 -43.76 9.77 2.46
C THR A 30 -43.83 9.66 0.94
N ASP A 31 -45.03 9.77 0.38
CA ASP A 31 -45.22 9.85 -1.08
C ASP A 31 -44.42 11.04 -1.67
N GLY A 32 -44.32 12.14 -0.93
CA GLY A 32 -43.49 13.29 -1.29
C GLY A 32 -42.00 12.96 -1.38
N LEU A 33 -41.46 12.15 -0.44
CA LEU A 33 -40.06 11.69 -0.51
C LEU A 33 -39.85 10.78 -1.73
N ALA A 34 -40.76 9.85 -1.98
CA ALA A 34 -40.68 8.97 -3.14
C ALA A 34 -40.73 9.76 -4.47
N ALA A 35 -41.56 10.79 -4.55
CA ALA A 35 -41.62 11.69 -5.69
C ALA A 35 -40.30 12.46 -5.88
N ILE A 36 -39.70 12.98 -4.80
CA ILE A 36 -38.38 13.64 -4.86
C ILE A 36 -37.30 12.67 -5.35
N GLU A 37 -37.22 11.47 -4.78
CA GLU A 37 -36.20 10.47 -5.14
C GLU A 37 -36.35 10.02 -6.60
N ALA A 38 -37.58 9.91 -7.11
CA ALA A 38 -37.85 9.61 -8.52
C ALA A 38 -37.37 10.73 -9.47
N GLU A 39 -37.52 12.00 -9.10
CA GLU A 39 -37.01 13.13 -9.88
C GLU A 39 -35.48 13.21 -9.85
N VAL A 40 -34.87 12.99 -8.68
CA VAL A 40 -33.40 12.97 -8.55
C VAL A 40 -32.78 11.84 -9.36
N ALA A 41 -33.39 10.65 -9.38
CA ALA A 41 -32.90 9.51 -10.17
C ALA A 41 -32.85 9.78 -11.68
N LYS A 42 -33.59 10.78 -12.20
CA LYS A 42 -33.51 11.18 -13.61
C LYS A 42 -32.18 11.83 -13.97
N LEU A 43 -31.46 12.41 -13.00
CA LEU A 43 -30.14 13.03 -13.23
C LEU A 43 -29.10 12.03 -13.72
N ASP A 44 -29.18 10.79 -13.22
CA ASP A 44 -28.28 9.68 -13.58
C ASP A 44 -28.86 8.78 -14.68
N SER A 45 -30.02 9.15 -15.25
CA SER A 45 -30.69 8.32 -16.24
C SER A 45 -29.98 8.38 -17.60
N PRO A 46 -29.66 7.22 -18.22
CA PRO A 46 -29.08 7.17 -19.55
C PRO A 46 -30.04 7.70 -20.63
N THR A 47 -31.34 7.79 -20.32
CA THR A 47 -32.37 8.29 -21.24
C THR A 47 -32.50 9.82 -21.27
N LYS A 48 -31.65 10.57 -20.54
CA LYS A 48 -31.61 12.04 -20.49
C LYS A 48 -33.00 12.67 -20.24
N GLN A 49 -33.73 12.13 -19.26
CA GLN A 49 -35.04 12.67 -18.88
C GLN A 49 -34.89 14.05 -18.22
N ALA A 50 -35.79 14.97 -18.53
CA ALA A 50 -35.83 16.27 -17.87
C ALA A 50 -36.27 16.11 -16.41
N VAL A 51 -35.53 16.72 -15.48
CA VAL A 51 -35.82 16.71 -14.05
C VAL A 51 -36.93 17.71 -13.73
N GLY A 52 -37.97 17.26 -13.07
CA GLY A 52 -39.06 18.07 -12.56
C GLY A 52 -38.67 18.80 -11.27
N TRP A 53 -37.79 19.80 -11.37
CA TRP A 53 -37.32 20.57 -10.21
C TRP A 53 -38.44 21.17 -9.36
N SER A 54 -39.60 21.48 -9.94
CA SER A 54 -40.77 21.97 -9.21
C SER A 54 -41.23 20.99 -8.12
N VAL A 55 -41.21 19.68 -8.39
CA VAL A 55 -41.59 18.65 -7.41
C VAL A 55 -40.64 18.69 -6.21
N ILE A 56 -39.34 18.79 -6.46
CA ILE A 56 -38.31 18.86 -5.43
C ILE A 56 -38.50 20.12 -4.57
N LEU A 57 -38.76 21.26 -5.20
CA LEU A 57 -38.94 22.55 -4.53
C LEU A 57 -40.27 22.68 -3.79
N GLU A 58 -41.30 21.93 -4.18
CA GLU A 58 -42.61 21.91 -3.51
C GLU A 58 -42.63 20.91 -2.34
N GLU A 59 -42.13 19.70 -2.54
CA GLU A 59 -42.20 18.62 -1.55
C GLU A 59 -41.05 18.67 -0.52
N GLY A 60 -39.85 19.10 -0.93
CA GLY A 60 -38.69 19.14 -0.05
C GLY A 60 -38.87 20.02 1.19
N PRO A 61 -39.39 21.27 1.08
CA PRO A 61 -39.64 22.11 2.25
C PRO A 61 -40.73 21.54 3.15
N LYS A 62 -41.77 20.90 2.58
CA LYS A 62 -42.82 20.21 3.35
C LYS A 62 -42.21 19.08 4.17
N TYR A 63 -41.35 18.27 3.55
CA TYR A 63 -40.65 17.17 4.19
C TYR A 63 -39.74 17.64 5.34
N LEU A 64 -38.89 18.65 5.09
CA LEU A 64 -37.99 19.17 6.12
C LEU A 64 -38.74 19.82 7.28
N LYS A 65 -39.92 20.39 7.06
CA LYS A 65 -40.76 20.99 8.12
C LYS A 65 -41.52 19.95 8.94
N ALA A 66 -42.03 18.90 8.29
CA ALA A 66 -43.01 17.99 8.91
C ALA A 66 -42.46 16.61 9.31
N THR A 67 -41.36 16.15 8.72
CA THR A 67 -40.88 14.76 8.85
C THR A 67 -39.52 14.68 9.54
N LEU A 68 -38.43 14.99 8.82
CA LEU A 68 -37.06 14.85 9.30
C LEU A 68 -36.15 15.93 8.72
N LYS A 69 -35.09 16.28 9.46
CA LYS A 69 -34.00 17.10 8.93
C LYS A 69 -33.05 16.23 8.12
N ASP A 70 -33.44 15.95 6.87
CA ASP A 70 -32.65 15.10 5.97
C ASP A 70 -31.65 15.94 5.14
N LEU A 71 -30.36 15.70 5.37
CA LEU A 71 -29.26 16.35 4.68
C LEU A 71 -29.31 16.10 3.16
N ARG A 72 -29.81 14.95 2.71
CA ARG A 72 -29.99 14.63 1.28
C ARG A 72 -31.01 15.57 0.64
N ILE A 73 -32.14 15.78 1.32
CA ILE A 73 -33.15 16.73 0.85
C ILE A 73 -32.60 18.15 0.84
N GLY A 74 -31.79 18.52 1.84
CA GLY A 74 -31.05 19.78 1.85
C GLY A 74 -30.17 19.95 0.59
N THR A 75 -29.44 18.92 0.20
CA THR A 75 -28.61 18.95 -1.03
C THR A 75 -29.43 19.02 -2.31
N TYR A 76 -30.59 18.35 -2.37
CA TYR A 76 -31.48 18.39 -3.53
C TYR A 76 -32.14 19.76 -3.71
N LEU A 77 -32.57 20.38 -2.60
CA LEU A 77 -33.11 21.73 -2.59
C LEU A 77 -32.05 22.76 -3.01
N ALA A 78 -30.83 22.64 -2.49
CA ALA A 78 -29.76 23.56 -2.86
C ALA A 78 -29.46 23.53 -4.37
N LEU A 79 -29.44 22.33 -4.97
CA LEU A 79 -29.25 22.18 -6.41
C LEU A 79 -30.47 22.69 -7.20
N GLY A 80 -31.69 22.34 -6.77
CA GLY A 80 -32.93 22.73 -7.46
C GLY A 80 -33.21 24.23 -7.43
N TRP A 81 -32.88 24.91 -6.33
CA TRP A 81 -32.96 26.38 -6.27
C TRP A 81 -31.94 27.02 -7.21
N GLY A 82 -30.71 26.49 -7.29
CA GLY A 82 -29.72 26.94 -8.27
C GLY A 82 -30.22 26.80 -9.72
N GLU A 83 -30.83 25.66 -10.06
CA GLU A 83 -31.36 25.38 -11.41
C GLU A 83 -32.52 26.30 -11.80
N ARG A 84 -33.41 26.61 -10.84
CA ARG A 84 -34.63 27.39 -11.12
C ARG A 84 -34.44 28.89 -10.97
N LYS A 85 -33.51 29.31 -10.13
CA LYS A 85 -33.34 30.72 -9.73
C LYS A 85 -31.92 31.26 -9.84
N GLY A 86 -31.01 30.50 -10.45
CA GLY A 86 -29.63 30.91 -10.67
C GLY A 86 -28.90 31.25 -9.36
N LEU A 87 -28.14 32.35 -9.40
CA LEU A 87 -27.31 32.84 -8.29
C LEU A 87 -28.02 32.93 -6.95
N ALA A 88 -29.16 33.61 -6.90
CA ALA A 88 -29.89 33.84 -5.67
C ALA A 88 -30.41 32.53 -5.06
N GLY A 89 -30.83 31.59 -5.91
CA GLY A 89 -31.26 30.26 -5.48
C GLY A 89 -30.11 29.40 -4.96
N LEU A 90 -28.97 29.40 -5.64
CA LEU A 90 -27.79 28.66 -5.19
C LEU A 90 -27.26 29.20 -3.86
N ARG A 91 -27.20 30.53 -3.71
CA ARG A 91 -26.82 31.19 -2.45
C ARG A 91 -27.71 30.73 -1.31
N GLN A 92 -29.02 30.74 -1.51
CA GLN A 92 -29.97 30.28 -0.50
C GLN A 92 -29.79 28.78 -0.18
N GLY A 93 -29.53 27.96 -1.20
CA GLY A 93 -29.17 26.55 -1.03
C GLY A 93 -27.94 26.34 -0.15
N LEU A 94 -26.88 27.11 -0.39
CA LEU A 94 -25.67 27.09 0.43
C LEU A 94 -25.95 27.56 1.85
N ASP A 95 -26.77 28.60 2.04
CA ASP A 95 -27.16 29.08 3.37
C ASP A 95 -27.98 28.02 4.14
N LEU A 96 -28.86 27.26 3.46
CA LEU A 96 -29.54 26.11 4.06
C LEU A 96 -28.53 25.05 4.51
N LEU A 97 -27.58 24.68 3.65
CA LEU A 97 -26.57 23.68 3.97
C LEU A 97 -25.63 24.13 5.11
N VAL A 98 -25.24 25.40 5.13
CA VAL A 98 -24.51 26.01 6.26
C VAL A 98 -25.30 25.87 7.55
N GLY A 99 -26.60 26.19 7.52
CA GLY A 99 -27.50 26.02 8.65
C GLY A 99 -27.56 24.57 9.14
N MET A 100 -27.77 23.61 8.24
CA MET A 100 -27.80 22.18 8.58
C MET A 100 -26.46 21.68 9.15
N LEU A 101 -25.34 22.16 8.62
CA LEU A 101 -24.01 21.89 9.15
C LEU A 101 -23.75 22.62 10.49
N GLY A 102 -24.51 23.64 10.83
CA GLY A 102 -24.52 24.27 12.15
C GLY A 102 -25.42 23.50 13.12
N GLU A 103 -26.57 24.08 13.46
CA GLU A 103 -27.65 23.40 14.19
C GLU A 103 -28.80 23.17 13.20
N PRO A 104 -29.34 21.94 13.03
CA PRO A 104 -29.38 20.81 13.96
C PRO A 104 -28.49 19.60 13.56
N TRP A 105 -27.16 19.79 13.47
CA TRP A 105 -26.21 18.76 12.98
C TRP A 105 -26.38 17.37 13.63
N GLU A 106 -26.55 17.32 14.95
CA GLU A 106 -26.69 16.07 15.70
C GLU A 106 -27.99 15.33 15.33
N GLN A 107 -29.06 16.06 15.00
CA GLN A 107 -30.39 15.52 14.69
C GLN A 107 -30.62 15.29 13.19
N LEU A 108 -29.62 15.52 12.34
CA LEU A 108 -29.74 15.28 10.91
C LEU A 108 -29.86 13.78 10.58
N TYR A 109 -30.65 13.50 9.54
CA TYR A 109 -30.59 12.27 8.78
C TYR A 109 -29.63 12.45 7.58
N PRO A 110 -28.79 11.47 7.19
CA PRO A 110 -28.50 10.22 7.90
C PRO A 110 -27.97 10.45 9.32
N PRO A 111 -28.22 9.55 10.29
CA PRO A 111 -27.78 9.74 11.69
C PRO A 111 -26.26 9.82 11.83
N ILE A 112 -25.78 10.34 12.97
CA ILE A 112 -24.34 10.67 13.16
C ILE A 112 -23.42 9.44 13.10
N ASP A 113 -23.92 8.24 13.38
CA ASP A 113 -23.20 6.98 13.21
C ASP A 113 -23.01 6.59 11.72
N ARG A 114 -23.83 7.15 10.83
CA ARG A 114 -23.78 6.98 9.37
C ARG A 114 -23.01 8.11 8.68
N MET A 115 -21.87 8.53 9.23
CA MET A 115 -21.04 9.62 8.68
C MET A 115 -20.70 9.47 7.19
N LYS A 116 -20.41 8.24 6.71
CA LYS A 116 -20.16 8.00 5.28
C LYS A 116 -21.34 8.42 4.40
N ALA A 117 -22.57 8.20 4.87
CA ALA A 117 -23.77 8.61 4.12
C ALA A 117 -23.97 10.13 4.14
N ARG A 118 -23.60 10.83 5.24
CA ARG A 118 -23.58 12.30 5.27
C ARG A 118 -22.55 12.88 4.30
N VAL A 119 -21.34 12.31 4.27
CA VAL A 119 -20.29 12.68 3.29
C VAL A 119 -20.75 12.40 1.86
N GLY A 120 -21.41 11.26 1.63
CA GLY A 120 -21.97 10.89 0.33
C GLY A 120 -23.00 11.90 -0.18
N ALA A 121 -23.94 12.36 0.65
CA ALA A 121 -24.93 13.38 0.28
C ALA A 121 -24.26 14.70 -0.15
N LEU A 122 -23.28 15.17 0.62
CA LEU A 122 -22.56 16.42 0.33
C LEU A 122 -21.63 16.30 -0.89
N SER A 123 -21.06 15.11 -1.12
CA SER A 123 -20.24 14.84 -2.32
C SER A 123 -21.11 14.76 -3.57
N TRP A 124 -22.28 14.12 -3.48
CA TRP A 124 -23.29 14.11 -4.55
C TRP A 124 -23.65 15.53 -4.97
N PHE A 125 -23.86 16.45 -4.01
CA PHE A 125 -24.15 17.86 -4.29
C PHE A 125 -23.02 18.51 -5.10
N ALA A 126 -21.77 18.34 -4.68
CA ALA A 126 -20.63 18.94 -5.35
C ALA A 126 -20.44 18.41 -6.78
N GLU A 127 -20.57 17.10 -6.98
CA GLU A 127 -20.47 16.43 -8.28
C GLU A 127 -21.55 16.90 -9.25
N HIS A 128 -22.76 17.11 -8.77
CA HIS A 128 -23.88 17.56 -9.61
C HIS A 128 -23.85 19.06 -9.86
N LEU A 129 -23.44 19.85 -8.87
CA LEU A 129 -23.36 21.29 -8.98
C LEU A 129 -22.23 21.73 -9.93
N GLY A 130 -21.03 21.18 -9.80
CA GLY A 130 -19.83 21.62 -10.54
C GLY A 130 -20.06 21.82 -12.06
N PRO A 131 -20.58 20.82 -12.80
CA PRO A 131 -20.86 20.94 -14.23
C PRO A 131 -21.95 21.97 -14.58
N ARG A 132 -22.82 22.33 -13.63
CA ARG A 132 -23.95 23.24 -13.82
C ARG A 132 -23.62 24.69 -13.48
N VAL A 133 -22.61 24.90 -12.64
CA VAL A 133 -22.13 26.22 -12.21
C VAL A 133 -21.93 27.16 -13.41
N PRO A 134 -21.22 26.80 -14.50
CA PRO A 134 -21.03 27.71 -15.63
C PRO A 134 -22.35 28.15 -16.31
N ALA A 135 -23.33 27.25 -16.44
CA ALA A 135 -24.62 27.55 -17.05
C ALA A 135 -25.48 28.43 -16.13
N MET A 136 -25.51 28.12 -14.82
CA MET A 136 -26.19 28.92 -13.80
C MET A 136 -25.62 30.34 -13.68
N LEU A 137 -24.33 30.50 -14.02
CA LEU A 137 -23.56 31.74 -13.90
C LEU A 137 -23.30 32.43 -15.25
N ALA A 138 -23.84 31.93 -16.35
CA ALA A 138 -23.63 32.48 -17.68
C ALA A 138 -24.08 33.95 -17.82
N VAL A 139 -24.95 34.41 -16.91
CA VAL A 139 -25.52 35.77 -16.87
C VAL A 139 -24.91 36.62 -15.74
N ALA A 140 -24.05 36.05 -14.90
CA ALA A 140 -23.46 36.75 -13.76
C ALA A 140 -22.47 37.82 -14.22
N LYS A 141 -22.71 39.09 -13.86
CA LYS A 141 -21.69 40.11 -14.08
C LYS A 141 -20.70 40.10 -12.90
N PRO A 142 -19.39 40.24 -13.17
CA PRO A 142 -18.28 40.32 -12.20
C PRO A 142 -18.50 41.15 -10.92
N LYS A 143 -19.40 42.14 -10.96
CA LYS A 143 -19.55 43.22 -9.97
C LYS A 143 -20.89 43.21 -9.23
N ASP A 144 -21.79 42.30 -9.57
CA ASP A 144 -23.13 42.32 -8.99
C ASP A 144 -23.09 41.81 -7.54
N GLU A 145 -23.88 42.44 -6.66
CA GLU A 145 -23.98 42.08 -5.23
C GLU A 145 -24.31 40.59 -5.02
N ASP A 146 -25.07 40.00 -5.95
CA ASP A 146 -25.40 38.57 -5.94
C ASP A 146 -24.18 37.67 -6.12
N GLY A 147 -23.19 38.08 -6.93
CA GLY A 147 -21.95 37.34 -7.14
C GLY A 147 -21.06 37.35 -5.90
N LYS A 148 -20.96 38.50 -5.23
CA LYS A 148 -20.24 38.62 -3.95
C LYS A 148 -20.91 37.78 -2.87
N ALA A 149 -22.23 37.91 -2.73
CA ALA A 149 -23.00 37.18 -1.74
C ALA A 149 -22.93 35.65 -1.96
N LEU A 150 -22.87 35.19 -3.21
CA LEU A 150 -22.65 33.77 -3.51
C LEU A 150 -21.26 33.30 -3.05
N VAL A 151 -20.19 34.04 -3.34
CA VAL A 151 -18.83 33.68 -2.93
C VAL A 151 -18.70 33.68 -1.41
N GLU A 152 -19.33 34.62 -0.72
CA GLU A 152 -19.40 34.65 0.74
C GLU A 152 -20.18 33.46 1.32
N SER A 153 -21.34 33.10 0.74
CA SER A 153 -22.08 31.90 1.13
C SER A 153 -21.27 30.63 0.88
N PHE A 154 -20.52 30.54 -0.23
CA PHE A 154 -19.67 29.39 -0.51
C PHE A 154 -18.49 29.30 0.46
N ALA A 155 -17.86 30.42 0.81
CA ALA A 155 -16.83 30.46 1.85
C ALA A 155 -17.37 30.04 3.23
N ARG A 156 -18.57 30.47 3.60
CA ARG A 156 -19.26 30.01 4.82
C ARG A 156 -19.54 28.51 4.78
N TYR A 157 -19.96 27.98 3.62
CA TYR A 157 -20.17 26.55 3.42
C TYR A 157 -18.87 25.75 3.57
N GLN A 158 -17.78 26.20 2.96
CA GLN A 158 -16.45 25.60 3.13
C GLN A 158 -16.00 25.61 4.60
N ALA A 159 -16.20 26.73 5.31
CA ALA A 159 -15.87 26.85 6.72
C ALA A 159 -16.72 25.90 7.60
N ALA A 160 -18.02 25.81 7.33
CA ALA A 160 -18.92 24.89 8.03
C ALA A 160 -18.54 23.41 7.77
N LEU A 161 -18.16 23.08 6.53
CA LEU A 161 -17.64 21.76 6.20
C LEU A 161 -16.30 21.49 6.90
N ALA A 162 -15.37 22.43 6.91
CA ALA A 162 -14.10 22.28 7.62
C ALA A 162 -14.30 22.10 9.13
N GLN A 163 -15.30 22.78 9.71
CA GLN A 163 -15.66 22.61 11.12
C GLN A 163 -16.24 21.23 11.42
N ARG A 164 -17.11 20.69 10.55
CA ARG A 164 -17.77 19.38 10.75
C ARG A 164 -16.95 18.19 10.28
N PHE A 165 -16.08 18.42 9.32
CA PHE A 165 -15.19 17.44 8.74
C PHE A 165 -13.74 17.96 8.78
N PRO A 166 -13.19 18.21 9.99
CA PRO A 166 -11.81 18.69 10.12
C PRO A 166 -10.78 17.70 9.55
N GLN A 167 -11.21 16.46 9.29
CA GLN A 167 -10.39 15.30 8.99
C GLN A 167 -11.04 14.38 7.93
N GLY A 168 -11.23 14.89 6.71
CA GLY A 168 -11.80 14.15 5.58
C GLY A 168 -13.30 14.39 5.37
N GLY A 169 -13.60 15.43 4.59
CA GLY A 169 -14.95 15.84 4.20
C GLY A 169 -15.32 15.50 2.76
N PRO A 170 -16.51 15.94 2.29
CA PRO A 170 -16.90 15.80 0.90
C PRO A 170 -15.91 16.51 -0.03
N SER A 171 -15.63 15.91 -1.20
CA SER A 171 -14.82 16.56 -2.22
C SER A 171 -15.62 17.69 -2.88
N LEU A 172 -15.08 18.92 -2.82
CA LEU A 172 -15.67 20.08 -3.49
C LEU A 172 -15.01 20.42 -4.82
N ARG A 173 -14.03 19.62 -5.27
CA ARG A 173 -13.21 19.93 -6.47
C ARG A 173 -14.03 20.38 -7.69
N PRO A 174 -15.11 19.68 -8.09
CA PRO A 174 -15.88 20.10 -9.28
C PRO A 174 -16.46 21.52 -9.15
N VAL A 175 -16.85 21.92 -7.94
CA VAL A 175 -17.40 23.25 -7.66
C VAL A 175 -16.27 24.27 -7.51
N GLU A 176 -15.20 23.93 -6.81
CA GLU A 176 -14.02 24.78 -6.63
C GLU A 176 -13.37 25.14 -7.98
N GLU A 177 -13.20 24.16 -8.86
CA GLU A 177 -12.66 24.35 -10.21
C GLU A 177 -13.58 25.24 -11.06
N ALA A 178 -14.90 25.03 -10.99
CA ALA A 178 -15.87 25.84 -11.72
C ALA A 178 -15.89 27.30 -11.21
N PHE A 179 -15.83 27.52 -9.89
CA PHE A 179 -15.74 28.86 -9.29
C PHE A 179 -14.43 29.54 -9.67
N ALA A 180 -13.30 28.83 -9.60
CA ALA A 180 -11.98 29.34 -9.96
C ALA A 180 -11.89 29.71 -11.45
N ALA A 181 -12.47 28.90 -12.33
CA ALA A 181 -12.54 29.19 -13.77
C ALA A 181 -13.31 30.49 -14.03
N LEU A 182 -14.47 30.66 -13.38
CA LEU A 182 -15.28 31.88 -13.53
C LEU A 182 -14.63 33.11 -12.90
N GLN A 183 -13.89 32.95 -11.80
CA GLN A 183 -13.06 34.03 -11.23
C GLN A 183 -11.97 34.46 -12.20
N LYS A 184 -11.31 33.51 -12.87
CA LYS A 184 -10.29 33.80 -13.89
C LYS A 184 -10.87 34.51 -15.12
N GLU A 185 -12.09 34.17 -15.50
CA GLU A 185 -12.86 34.87 -16.54
C GLU A 185 -13.42 36.23 -16.08
N GLY A 186 -13.17 36.59 -14.82
CA GLY A 186 -13.68 37.80 -14.18
C GLY A 186 -15.15 37.73 -13.78
N LYS A 187 -15.91 36.69 -14.14
CA LYS A 187 -17.37 36.58 -13.92
C LYS A 187 -17.77 36.43 -12.44
N LEU A 188 -16.84 36.08 -11.57
CA LEU A 188 -17.02 36.00 -10.12
C LEU A 188 -15.93 36.82 -9.38
N PRO A 189 -16.25 37.48 -8.27
CA PRO A 189 -15.25 38.15 -7.44
C PRO A 189 -14.32 37.14 -6.73
N PRO A 190 -13.12 37.58 -6.31
CA PRO A 190 -12.21 36.74 -5.53
C PRO A 190 -12.82 36.36 -4.17
N PRO A 191 -12.37 35.25 -3.55
CA PRO A 191 -12.84 34.83 -2.23
C PRO A 191 -12.57 35.91 -1.17
N PRO A 192 -13.43 36.04 -0.14
CA PRO A 192 -13.13 36.90 1.01
C PRO A 192 -11.83 36.42 1.69
N GLU A 193 -10.99 37.38 2.10
CA GLU A 193 -9.71 37.12 2.75
C GLU A 193 -9.94 36.40 4.09
N ALA A 194 -9.53 35.13 4.19
CA ALA A 194 -9.81 34.31 5.37
C ALA A 194 -9.06 34.84 6.61
N PRO A 195 -9.70 34.87 7.80
CA PRO A 195 -8.98 35.16 9.03
C PRO A 195 -7.95 34.05 9.28
N LYS A 196 -6.67 34.39 9.19
CA LYS A 196 -5.56 33.48 9.52
C LYS A 196 -5.73 33.00 10.97
N PRO A 197 -5.90 31.69 11.23
CA PRO A 197 -5.83 31.17 12.60
C PRO A 197 -4.44 31.47 13.16
N LYS A 198 -4.37 31.94 14.40
CA LYS A 198 -3.11 32.25 15.10
C LYS A 198 -2.19 31.03 15.04
N GLU A 199 -1.07 31.21 14.37
CA GLU A 199 0.07 30.32 14.34
C GLU A 199 0.60 30.11 15.77
N GLU A 200 0.42 28.91 16.29
CA GLU A 200 1.35 28.36 17.28
C GLU A 200 2.30 27.44 16.51
N GLN A 201 3.35 28.06 15.98
CA GLN A 201 4.46 27.38 15.31
C GLN A 201 5.19 26.49 16.34
N ALA A 202 4.87 25.20 16.35
CA ALA A 202 5.81 24.20 16.84
C ALA A 202 6.89 24.01 15.77
N ALA A 203 8.10 24.49 16.06
CA ALA A 203 9.26 24.36 15.19
C ALA A 203 9.45 22.90 14.75
N ALA A 204 9.43 22.65 13.44
CA ALA A 204 9.66 21.34 12.88
C ALA A 204 11.15 20.96 13.00
N PRO A 205 11.51 19.80 13.57
CA PRO A 205 12.84 19.25 13.36
C PRO A 205 12.94 18.77 11.91
N THR A 206 13.92 19.28 11.17
CA THR A 206 14.27 18.80 9.83
C THR A 206 15.00 17.46 9.98
N SER A 207 14.32 16.35 9.71
CA SER A 207 14.99 15.08 9.44
C SER A 207 15.28 14.99 7.94
N ASP A 208 16.48 14.54 7.57
CA ASP A 208 16.87 14.31 6.17
C ASP A 208 16.20 13.05 5.58
N ASP A 209 15.48 12.28 6.39
CA ASP A 209 14.78 11.07 5.96
C ASP A 209 13.41 11.42 5.36
N PRO A 210 13.15 11.13 4.07
CA PRO A 210 11.90 11.48 3.40
C PRO A 210 10.63 10.98 4.11
N ILE A 211 10.67 9.80 4.75
CA ILE A 211 9.47 9.27 5.43
C ILE A 211 9.18 10.00 6.74
N LEU A 212 10.16 10.68 7.31
CA LEU A 212 10.05 11.50 8.52
C LEU A 212 9.97 12.99 8.23
N ALA A 213 10.41 13.47 7.06
CA ALA A 213 10.36 14.88 6.68
C ALA A 213 8.89 15.36 6.53
N PRO A 214 8.51 16.56 7.02
CA PRO A 214 7.14 17.07 6.88
C PRO A 214 6.65 17.10 5.43
N ILE A 215 5.36 16.87 5.21
CA ILE A 215 4.76 17.00 3.87
C ILE A 215 4.77 18.48 3.45
N PRO A 216 5.29 18.85 2.26
CA PRO A 216 5.27 20.23 1.80
C PRO A 216 3.86 20.80 1.66
N GLY A 217 3.66 22.03 2.11
CA GLY A 217 2.40 22.77 1.98
C GLY A 217 1.76 23.11 3.33
N ALA A 218 0.44 23.31 3.31
CA ALA A 218 -0.31 23.84 4.46
C ALA A 218 -0.50 22.83 5.61
N SER A 219 -0.38 21.52 5.35
CA SER A 219 -0.49 20.46 6.37
C SER A 219 0.82 19.65 6.40
N PRO A 220 1.68 19.82 7.44
CA PRO A 220 2.94 19.08 7.54
C PRO A 220 2.76 17.57 7.75
N VAL A 221 1.55 17.14 8.10
CA VAL A 221 1.16 15.73 8.25
C VAL A 221 0.36 15.19 7.05
N GLY A 222 0.13 16.01 6.03
CA GLY A 222 -0.62 15.62 4.85
C GLY A 222 -2.11 15.35 5.12
N LYS A 223 -2.72 14.48 4.32
CA LYS A 223 -4.16 14.15 4.33
C LYS A 223 -4.40 12.77 4.97
N ASP A 224 -5.63 12.43 5.38
CA ASP A 224 -5.94 11.04 5.82
C ASP A 224 -5.67 10.08 4.65
N PRO A 225 -4.84 9.05 4.83
CA PRO A 225 -4.47 8.20 3.72
C PRO A 225 -5.63 7.32 3.24
N LYS A 226 -6.73 7.17 3.99
CA LYS A 226 -7.94 6.43 3.54
C LYS A 226 -8.60 6.99 2.28
N LEU A 227 -8.20 8.17 1.84
CA LEU A 227 -8.68 8.81 0.62
C LEU A 227 -7.71 8.62 -0.56
N LEU A 228 -6.70 7.76 -0.41
CA LEU A 228 -5.66 7.49 -1.39
C LEU A 228 -5.78 6.05 -1.90
N ASP A 229 -5.77 5.88 -3.22
CA ASP A 229 -5.77 4.56 -3.86
C ASP A 229 -4.54 3.73 -3.42
N GLU A 230 -3.38 4.38 -3.20
CA GLU A 230 -2.19 3.70 -2.69
C GLU A 230 -2.38 3.13 -1.29
N PHE A 231 -3.22 3.76 -0.46
CA PHE A 231 -3.54 3.23 0.87
C PHE A 231 -4.50 2.06 0.78
N ASP A 232 -5.44 2.06 -0.17
CA ASP A 232 -6.32 0.92 -0.41
C ASP A 232 -5.51 -0.30 -0.89
N GLN A 233 -4.56 -0.09 -1.81
CA GLN A 233 -3.65 -1.15 -2.25
C GLN A 233 -2.79 -1.68 -1.09
N LEU A 234 -2.21 -0.78 -0.31
CA LEU A 234 -1.46 -1.14 0.90
C LEU A 234 -2.34 -1.94 1.88
N TYR A 235 -3.57 -1.48 2.11
CA TYR A 235 -4.50 -2.12 3.04
C TYR A 235 -4.85 -3.53 2.58
N VAL A 236 -5.22 -3.72 1.31
CA VAL A 236 -5.48 -5.04 0.72
C VAL A 236 -4.29 -5.98 0.93
N GLU A 237 -3.08 -5.52 0.66
CA GLU A 237 -1.87 -6.35 0.84
C GLU A 237 -1.68 -6.75 2.30
N THR A 238 -1.90 -5.84 3.25
CA THR A 238 -1.82 -6.15 4.69
C THR A 238 -2.94 -7.10 5.16
N GLN A 239 -4.09 -7.16 4.48
CA GLN A 239 -5.15 -8.12 4.83
C GLN A 239 -4.79 -9.57 4.48
N LYS A 240 -3.80 -9.80 3.60
CA LYS A 240 -3.28 -11.15 3.33
C LYS A 240 -2.53 -11.75 4.52
N ILE A 241 -2.15 -10.92 5.51
CA ILE A 241 -1.43 -11.35 6.70
C ILE A 241 -2.36 -12.19 7.59
N GLY A 242 -2.25 -13.53 7.46
CA GLY A 242 -3.07 -14.49 8.19
C GLY A 242 -4.29 -14.99 7.42
N ALA A 243 -4.35 -14.73 6.11
CA ALA A 243 -5.37 -15.27 5.21
C ALA A 243 -5.28 -16.81 5.19
N ILE A 244 -6.42 -17.48 5.39
CA ILE A 244 -6.55 -18.95 5.50
C ILE A 244 -6.19 -19.63 4.16
N ASP A 245 -6.38 -18.91 3.08
CA ASP A 245 -6.15 -19.22 1.67
C ASP A 245 -4.68 -19.07 1.23
N GLY A 246 -3.76 -18.70 2.13
CA GLY A 246 -2.32 -18.80 1.88
C GLY A 246 -1.74 -17.74 0.93
N GLY A 247 -2.39 -16.57 0.80
CA GLY A 247 -1.86 -15.46 0.01
C GLY A 247 -0.49 -15.00 0.51
N ASN A 248 0.54 -15.07 -0.35
CA ASN A 248 1.86 -14.57 -0.01
C ASN A 248 1.83 -13.03 0.04
N VAL A 249 2.33 -12.45 1.12
CA VAL A 249 2.33 -10.98 1.33
C VAL A 249 3.55 -10.40 0.61
N ASP A 250 3.34 -9.48 -0.31
CA ASP A 250 4.42 -8.73 -0.94
C ASP A 250 4.93 -7.63 0.02
N TRP A 251 5.93 -7.98 0.82
CA TRP A 251 6.54 -7.03 1.76
C TRP A 251 7.26 -5.88 1.09
N LYS A 252 7.74 -6.04 -0.15
CA LYS A 252 8.36 -4.94 -0.92
C LYS A 252 7.29 -3.94 -1.31
N LEU A 253 6.13 -4.40 -1.78
CA LEU A 253 4.96 -3.55 -2.04
C LEU A 253 4.51 -2.82 -0.77
N VAL A 254 4.36 -3.53 0.35
CA VAL A 254 3.97 -2.92 1.65
C VAL A 254 4.98 -1.83 2.06
N ARG A 255 6.28 -2.11 1.99
CA ARG A 255 7.35 -1.12 2.26
C ARG A 255 7.24 0.09 1.33
N ASP A 256 7.17 -0.13 0.02
CA ASP A 256 7.27 0.96 -0.97
C ASP A 256 6.01 1.83 -0.98
N ALA A 257 4.82 1.22 -0.91
CA ALA A 257 3.57 1.95 -0.79
C ALA A 257 3.53 2.77 0.51
N SER A 258 3.95 2.18 1.64
CA SER A 258 3.99 2.88 2.92
C SER A 258 4.98 4.05 2.89
N ALA A 259 6.18 3.85 2.34
CA ALA A 259 7.19 4.90 2.19
C ALA A 259 6.70 6.02 1.27
N LYS A 260 6.04 5.69 0.15
CA LYS A 260 5.48 6.66 -0.79
C LYS A 260 4.40 7.52 -0.13
N ILE A 261 3.48 6.89 0.62
CA ILE A 261 2.44 7.62 1.36
C ILE A 261 3.08 8.51 2.42
N LEU A 262 4.01 7.98 3.21
CA LEU A 262 4.71 8.73 4.24
C LEU A 262 5.48 9.91 3.68
N ALA A 263 6.18 9.75 2.55
CA ALA A 263 7.00 10.82 1.98
C ALA A 263 6.18 11.93 1.29
N ASN A 264 5.03 11.59 0.68
CA ASN A 264 4.36 12.50 -0.25
C ASN A 264 2.96 12.94 0.18
N SER A 265 2.25 12.15 0.98
CA SER A 265 0.79 12.28 1.09
C SER A 265 0.29 12.35 2.53
N SER A 266 0.85 11.56 3.45
CA SER A 266 0.32 11.45 4.81
C SER A 266 1.34 10.94 5.83
N LYS A 267 1.43 11.62 6.96
CA LYS A 267 2.10 11.13 8.17
C LYS A 267 1.10 10.32 8.98
N ASP A 268 0.95 9.05 8.60
CA ASP A 268 0.06 8.10 9.25
C ASP A 268 0.80 6.99 10.03
N LEU A 269 0.40 6.80 11.29
CA LEU A 269 0.94 5.82 12.22
C LEU A 269 0.83 4.39 11.68
N ARG A 270 -0.27 4.04 11.00
CA ARG A 270 -0.44 2.70 10.39
C ARG A 270 0.61 2.50 9.30
N CYS A 271 0.83 3.51 8.45
CA CYS A 271 1.81 3.43 7.37
C CYS A 271 3.22 3.22 7.92
N ILE A 272 3.65 3.97 8.94
CA ILE A 272 5.01 3.78 9.53
C ILE A 272 5.12 2.46 10.30
N VAL A 273 4.04 1.97 10.90
CA VAL A 273 3.97 0.65 11.54
C VAL A 273 4.11 -0.48 10.49
N TYR A 274 3.37 -0.40 9.39
CA TYR A 274 3.45 -1.36 8.28
C TYR A 274 4.82 -1.30 7.61
N TRP A 275 5.35 -0.10 7.39
CA TRP A 275 6.69 0.10 6.87
C TRP A 275 7.74 -0.57 7.77
N GLY A 276 7.72 -0.30 9.08
CA GLY A 276 8.66 -0.87 10.04
C GLY A 276 8.58 -2.39 10.11
N TRP A 277 7.38 -2.96 10.06
CA TRP A 277 7.20 -4.42 10.01
C TRP A 277 7.69 -5.02 8.68
N ALA A 278 7.42 -4.37 7.55
CA ALA A 278 7.93 -4.79 6.25
C ALA A 278 9.47 -4.74 6.19
N ARG A 279 10.11 -3.72 6.81
CA ARG A 279 11.57 -3.66 6.97
C ARG A 279 12.08 -4.87 7.76
N PHE A 280 11.42 -5.25 8.85
CA PHE A 280 11.78 -6.47 9.57
C PHE A 280 11.65 -7.71 8.68
N CYS A 281 10.56 -7.86 7.93
CA CYS A 281 10.38 -9.00 7.03
C CYS A 281 11.49 -9.06 5.98
N ILE A 282 11.90 -7.93 5.39
CA ILE A 282 12.91 -7.87 4.32
C ILE A 282 14.35 -7.98 4.86
N ASP A 283 14.69 -7.26 5.93
CA ASP A 283 16.07 -7.04 6.40
C ASP A 283 16.37 -7.66 7.78
N GLY A 284 15.44 -8.42 8.33
CA GLY A 284 15.58 -9.09 9.62
C GLY A 284 15.83 -8.10 10.77
N VAL A 285 16.75 -8.46 11.68
CA VAL A 285 17.04 -7.70 12.91
C VAL A 285 17.44 -6.24 12.64
N LYS A 286 18.15 -5.98 11.53
CA LYS A 286 18.52 -4.61 11.16
C LYS A 286 17.31 -3.78 10.77
N GLY A 287 16.41 -4.36 9.97
CA GLY A 287 15.16 -3.73 9.60
C GLY A 287 14.24 -3.48 10.80
N LEU A 288 14.23 -4.41 11.76
CA LEU A 288 13.53 -4.24 13.03
C LEU A 288 14.08 -3.07 13.85
N ALA A 289 15.41 -2.99 14.00
CA ALA A 289 16.06 -1.90 14.74
C ALA A 289 15.81 -0.54 14.07
N GLU A 290 15.98 -0.45 12.75
CA GLU A 290 15.69 0.77 11.99
C GLU A 290 14.21 1.15 12.08
N GLY A 291 13.31 0.18 11.91
CA GLY A 291 11.86 0.37 12.02
C GLY A 291 11.46 0.92 13.39
N ALA A 292 12.01 0.36 14.47
CA ALA A 292 11.75 0.82 15.83
C ALA A 292 12.23 2.27 16.04
N VAL A 293 13.46 2.58 15.62
CA VAL A 293 14.03 3.93 15.75
C VAL A 293 13.22 4.96 14.96
N LYS A 294 12.84 4.66 13.72
CA LYS A 294 12.02 5.58 12.92
C LYS A 294 10.60 5.72 13.43
N LEU A 295 10.00 4.65 13.96
CA LEU A 295 8.69 4.72 14.61
C LEU A 295 8.74 5.64 15.85
N ALA A 296 9.78 5.54 16.66
CA ALA A 296 10.00 6.43 17.81
C ALA A 296 10.19 7.89 17.38
N ALA A 297 11.04 8.13 16.38
CA ALA A 297 11.24 9.47 15.81
C ALA A 297 9.95 10.06 15.23
N PHE A 298 9.17 9.25 14.52
CA PHE A 298 7.86 9.62 13.98
C PHE A 298 6.89 10.00 15.10
N GLY A 299 6.81 9.18 16.15
CA GLY A 299 6.02 9.45 17.35
C GLY A 299 6.39 10.79 17.98
N LYS A 300 7.68 11.04 18.18
CA LYS A 300 8.23 12.28 18.75
C LYS A 300 7.95 13.51 17.89
N GLN A 301 8.06 13.38 16.56
CA GLN A 301 7.91 14.50 15.64
C GLN A 301 6.46 14.89 15.43
N TYR A 302 5.55 13.93 15.35
CA TYR A 302 4.16 14.19 14.94
C TYR A 302 3.14 14.08 16.08
N GLY A 303 3.43 13.33 17.15
CA GLY A 303 2.59 13.25 18.36
C GLY A 303 1.08 13.17 18.09
N ALA A 304 0.31 14.10 18.65
CA ALA A 304 -1.14 14.19 18.45
C ALA A 304 -1.57 14.50 17.00
N ASN A 305 -0.68 15.09 16.20
CA ASN A 305 -0.97 15.61 14.87
C ASN A 305 -0.86 14.52 13.78
N MET A 306 -0.34 13.34 14.08
CA MET A 306 -0.27 12.24 13.11
C MET A 306 -1.64 11.64 12.79
N HIS A 307 -1.78 11.14 11.57
CA HIS A 307 -2.89 10.27 11.20
C HIS A 307 -2.73 8.88 11.84
N PRO A 308 -3.82 8.13 12.10
CA PRO A 308 -5.19 8.64 12.20
C PRO A 308 -5.33 9.57 13.42
N GLU A 309 -6.12 10.65 13.37
CA GLU A 309 -6.23 11.49 14.59
C GLU A 309 -7.00 10.81 15.72
N ARG A 310 -7.83 9.81 15.39
CA ARG A 310 -8.63 9.12 16.41
C ARG A 310 -7.71 8.31 17.31
N PRO A 311 -7.65 8.58 18.63
CA PRO A 311 -6.79 7.85 19.56
C PRO A 311 -7.04 6.33 19.54
N LYS A 312 -8.30 5.90 19.34
CA LYS A 312 -8.66 4.48 19.23
C LYS A 312 -8.01 3.80 18.01
N ALA A 313 -7.92 4.50 16.88
CA ALA A 313 -7.31 3.97 15.67
C ALA A 313 -5.78 3.91 15.78
N ARG A 314 -5.16 4.88 16.49
CA ARG A 314 -3.75 4.80 16.86
C ARG A 314 -3.45 3.62 17.78
N THR A 315 -4.28 3.42 18.81
CA THR A 315 -4.19 2.23 19.68
C THR A 315 -4.32 0.93 18.87
N ALA A 316 -5.23 0.86 17.91
CA ALA A 316 -5.36 -0.33 17.06
C ALA A 316 -4.10 -0.60 16.22
N ALA A 317 -3.47 0.45 15.66
CA ALA A 317 -2.21 0.29 14.90
C ALA A 317 -1.06 -0.24 15.78
N LEU A 318 -0.95 0.27 17.01
CA LEU A 318 0.06 -0.19 17.96
C LEU A 318 -0.22 -1.60 18.46
N ASN A 319 -1.48 -1.94 18.74
CA ASN A 319 -1.86 -3.28 19.14
C ASN A 319 -1.55 -4.28 18.04
N TRP A 320 -1.87 -3.94 16.79
CA TRP A 320 -1.50 -4.74 15.63
C TRP A 320 0.02 -5.00 15.58
N LEU A 321 0.86 -3.98 15.81
CA LEU A 321 2.32 -4.17 15.90
C LEU A 321 2.72 -5.07 17.07
N GLY A 322 2.14 -4.81 18.25
CA GLY A 322 2.43 -5.55 19.47
C GLY A 322 2.10 -7.03 19.38
N GLU A 323 0.99 -7.39 18.74
CA GLU A 323 0.61 -8.77 18.45
C GLU A 323 1.66 -9.48 17.59
N ARG A 324 2.20 -8.80 16.57
CA ARG A 324 3.27 -9.34 15.72
C ARG A 324 4.57 -9.53 16.48
N TRP A 325 4.91 -8.57 17.34
CA TRP A 325 6.13 -8.68 18.15
C TRP A 325 6.01 -9.75 19.23
N GLU A 326 4.86 -9.90 19.87
CA GLU A 326 4.66 -10.91 20.90
C GLU A 326 4.52 -12.32 20.31
N GLY A 327 3.81 -12.45 19.19
CA GLY A 327 3.48 -13.75 18.59
C GLY A 327 4.43 -14.23 17.51
N ASP A 328 4.83 -13.36 16.58
CA ASP A 328 5.54 -13.76 15.35
C ASP A 328 7.05 -13.54 15.46
N LEU A 329 7.48 -12.46 16.11
CA LEU A 329 8.90 -12.12 16.25
C LEU A 329 9.74 -13.20 16.95
N PRO A 330 9.29 -13.84 18.06
CA PRO A 330 10.08 -14.90 18.71
C PRO A 330 10.15 -16.20 17.91
N LYS A 331 9.18 -16.43 17.02
CA LYS A 331 9.24 -17.53 16.05
C LYS A 331 10.25 -17.23 14.95
N ALA A 332 10.35 -15.96 14.59
CA ALA A 332 11.20 -15.50 13.50
C ALA A 332 12.68 -15.29 13.89
N LEU A 333 12.95 -14.98 15.16
CA LEU A 333 14.29 -14.67 15.67
C LEU A 333 14.63 -15.53 16.89
N GLN A 334 15.68 -16.35 16.78
CA GLN A 334 16.19 -17.13 17.91
C GLN A 334 17.11 -16.28 18.82
N SER A 335 17.89 -15.37 18.24
CA SER A 335 18.73 -14.44 18.98
C SER A 335 18.90 -13.10 18.27
N ILE A 336 19.27 -12.08 19.04
CA ILE A 336 19.55 -10.71 18.57
C ILE A 336 20.86 -10.18 19.19
N PRO A 337 21.67 -9.40 18.45
CA PRO A 337 22.83 -8.72 19.02
C PRO A 337 22.44 -7.77 20.15
N GLU A 338 23.25 -7.70 21.20
CA GLU A 338 22.99 -6.83 22.36
C GLU A 338 22.84 -5.35 21.97
N ALA A 339 23.60 -4.86 20.99
CA ALA A 339 23.48 -3.49 20.50
C ALA A 339 22.09 -3.21 19.90
N ASP A 340 21.59 -4.10 19.03
CA ASP A 340 20.28 -3.96 18.40
C ASP A 340 19.15 -4.13 19.42
N ALA A 341 19.29 -5.08 20.34
CA ALA A 341 18.33 -5.29 21.42
C ALA A 341 18.18 -4.03 22.29
N ASN A 342 19.29 -3.38 22.61
CA ASN A 342 19.29 -2.15 23.39
C ASN A 342 18.71 -0.97 22.60
N ALA A 343 19.10 -0.81 21.33
CA ALA A 343 18.54 0.23 20.46
C ALA A 343 17.02 0.11 20.31
N ILE A 344 16.51 -1.11 20.13
CA ILE A 344 15.07 -1.38 20.02
C ILE A 344 14.36 -1.05 21.35
N LYS A 345 14.91 -1.46 22.50
CA LYS A 345 14.34 -1.15 23.82
C LYS A 345 14.25 0.37 24.02
N THR A 346 15.34 1.08 23.76
CA THR A 346 15.38 2.54 23.84
C THR A 346 14.32 3.16 22.92
N ALA A 347 14.21 2.71 21.67
CA ALA A 347 13.21 3.21 20.75
C ALA A 347 11.77 2.94 21.22
N LEU A 348 11.47 1.79 21.83
CA LEU A 348 10.15 1.52 22.40
C LEU A 348 9.84 2.41 23.61
N ASP A 349 10.83 2.75 24.42
CA ASP A 349 10.69 3.67 25.55
C ASP A 349 10.48 5.11 25.09
N GLU A 350 11.22 5.55 24.06
CA GLU A 350 11.03 6.85 23.41
C GLU A 350 9.67 6.96 22.73
N LEU A 351 9.27 5.93 21.99
CA LEU A 351 7.96 5.86 21.34
C LEU A 351 6.84 5.96 22.39
N GLN A 352 6.95 5.17 23.47
CA GLN A 352 6.02 5.22 24.59
C GLN A 352 5.89 6.64 25.12
N ALA A 353 7.00 7.28 25.49
CA ALA A 353 6.99 8.64 26.03
C ALA A 353 6.36 9.65 25.05
N ALA A 354 6.62 9.50 23.75
CA ALA A 354 6.09 10.39 22.73
C ALA A 354 4.57 10.25 22.50
N ILE A 355 4.01 9.05 22.65
CA ILE A 355 2.62 8.78 22.28
C ILE A 355 1.68 8.54 23.46
N ASP A 356 2.21 8.27 24.66
CA ASP A 356 1.42 8.05 25.89
C ASP A 356 0.32 9.11 26.09
N PRO A 357 0.59 10.42 25.89
CA PRO A 357 -0.45 11.44 26.06
C PRO A 357 -1.56 11.40 24.99
N HIS A 358 -1.40 10.59 23.95
CA HIS A 358 -2.17 10.65 22.71
C HIS A 358 -2.85 9.35 22.30
N VAL A 359 -2.61 8.26 23.04
CA VAL A 359 -3.20 6.93 22.79
C VAL A 359 -3.93 6.42 24.03
N LYS A 360 -5.02 5.67 23.84
CA LYS A 360 -5.85 5.20 24.97
C LYS A 360 -5.24 4.02 25.72
N SER A 361 -4.50 3.19 24.99
CA SER A 361 -3.80 2.04 25.52
C SER A 361 -2.46 1.90 24.82
N ILE A 362 -1.48 1.49 25.61
CA ILE A 362 -0.08 1.27 25.25
C ILE A 362 0.25 -0.23 25.27
N GLU A 363 -0.80 -1.07 25.30
CA GLU A 363 -0.69 -2.52 25.35
C GLU A 363 0.11 -3.08 24.18
N GLY A 364 -0.06 -2.55 22.97
CA GLY A 364 0.80 -2.88 21.83
C GLY A 364 2.30 -2.71 22.10
N ILE A 365 2.72 -1.61 22.74
CA ILE A 365 4.14 -1.39 23.09
C ILE A 365 4.57 -2.35 24.20
N ARG A 366 3.69 -2.62 25.18
CA ARG A 366 3.97 -3.61 26.24
C ARG A 366 4.18 -5.01 25.65
N ASN A 367 3.33 -5.42 24.73
CA ASN A 367 3.41 -6.70 24.03
C ASN A 367 4.66 -6.76 23.15
N ALA A 368 5.04 -5.64 22.51
CA ALA A 368 6.30 -5.53 21.80
C ALA A 368 7.53 -5.75 22.70
N ARG A 369 7.57 -5.13 23.89
CA ARG A 369 8.64 -5.38 24.88
C ARG A 369 8.66 -6.85 25.33
N LYS A 370 7.48 -7.44 25.55
CA LYS A 370 7.37 -8.85 25.96
C LYS A 370 7.93 -9.79 24.90
N GLY A 371 7.52 -9.62 23.64
CA GLY A 371 8.06 -10.37 22.50
C GLY A 371 9.58 -10.22 22.34
N LEU A 372 10.11 -9.01 22.52
CA LEU A 372 11.56 -8.79 22.49
C LEU A 372 12.27 -9.51 23.65
N SER A 373 11.67 -9.56 24.83
CA SER A 373 12.27 -10.17 26.03
C SER A 373 12.35 -11.69 25.98
N THR A 374 11.57 -12.35 25.10
CA THR A 374 11.60 -13.81 24.92
C THR A 374 12.70 -14.25 23.95
N ILE A 375 13.35 -13.31 23.24
CA ILE A 375 14.43 -13.60 22.29
C ILE A 375 15.78 -13.53 23.01
N LYS A 376 16.66 -14.48 22.71
CA LYS A 376 17.99 -14.54 23.34
C LYS A 376 18.84 -13.34 22.90
N VAL A 377 19.46 -12.66 23.85
CA VAL A 377 20.42 -11.58 23.55
C VAL A 377 21.83 -12.16 23.48
N ASP A 378 22.47 -12.01 22.33
CA ASP A 378 23.86 -12.40 22.11
C ASP A 378 24.79 -11.27 22.58
N LYS A 379 25.43 -11.51 23.73
CA LYS A 379 26.46 -10.61 24.25
C LYS A 379 27.69 -10.65 23.34
N PRO A 380 28.35 -9.50 23.09
CA PRO A 380 29.62 -9.48 22.40
C PRO A 380 30.58 -10.43 23.11
N LYS A 381 31.08 -11.45 22.40
CA LYS A 381 32.19 -12.24 22.91
C LYS A 381 33.36 -11.27 23.10
N PRO A 382 33.96 -11.14 24.30
CA PRO A 382 35.11 -10.27 24.47
C PRO A 382 36.14 -10.66 23.42
N ALA A 383 36.53 -9.68 22.60
CA ALA A 383 37.61 -9.86 21.66
C ALA A 383 38.81 -10.42 22.45
N PRO A 384 39.51 -11.44 21.96
CA PRO A 384 40.76 -11.84 22.57
C PRO A 384 41.63 -10.59 22.67
N THR A 385 41.99 -10.21 23.90
CA THR A 385 42.96 -9.14 24.15
C THR A 385 44.23 -9.51 23.40
N GLU A 386 44.45 -8.87 22.27
CA GLU A 386 45.74 -8.90 21.59
C GLU A 386 46.76 -8.29 22.55
N ARG A 387 47.68 -9.16 23.00
CA ARG A 387 48.86 -8.80 23.75
C ARG A 387 49.67 -7.77 22.93
N PRO A 388 50.24 -6.72 23.53
CA PRO A 388 50.96 -5.70 22.77
C PRO A 388 52.17 -6.33 22.08
N LYS A 389 52.19 -6.31 20.74
CA LYS A 389 53.38 -6.67 19.95
C LYS A 389 54.29 -5.42 19.87
N PRO A 390 55.62 -5.54 20.03
CA PRO A 390 56.50 -4.37 20.12
C PRO A 390 56.45 -3.52 18.86
N ALA A 391 56.57 -2.21 19.05
CA ALA A 391 56.57 -1.20 18.00
C ALA A 391 57.57 -1.53 16.88
N ALA A 392 57.05 -1.94 15.73
CA ALA A 392 57.77 -1.87 14.46
C ALA A 392 57.46 -0.52 13.83
N LYS A 393 58.52 0.23 13.52
CA LYS A 393 58.53 1.56 12.90
C LYS A 393 57.50 1.70 11.78
N ALA A 394 56.90 2.88 11.74
CA ALA A 394 56.12 3.40 10.63
C ALA A 394 56.86 3.20 9.30
N ALA A 395 56.32 2.31 8.46
CA ALA A 395 56.53 2.34 7.03
C ALA A 395 55.17 2.69 6.42
N ALA A 396 55.13 3.82 5.70
CA ALA A 396 53.99 4.20 4.90
C ALA A 396 53.67 3.07 3.93
N VAL A 397 52.49 2.46 4.07
CA VAL A 397 51.95 1.53 3.07
C VAL A 397 51.24 2.38 2.03
N ALA A 398 51.92 2.55 0.90
CA ALA A 398 51.30 2.95 -0.35
C ALA A 398 50.12 2.03 -0.67
N ALA A 399 49.08 2.61 -1.28
CA ALA A 399 47.92 1.90 -1.78
C ALA A 399 48.32 0.64 -2.55
N ALA A 400 47.82 -0.52 -2.10
CA ALA A 400 47.88 -1.74 -2.89
C ALA A 400 47.02 -1.55 -4.16
N PRO A 401 47.44 -2.09 -5.33
CA PRO A 401 46.73 -1.87 -6.57
C PRO A 401 45.33 -2.48 -6.48
N ALA A 402 44.37 -1.84 -7.12
CA ALA A 402 43.08 -2.42 -7.41
C ALA A 402 43.29 -3.85 -7.97
N GLY A 403 42.60 -4.83 -7.39
CA GLY A 403 42.51 -6.15 -8.00
C GLY A 403 42.02 -6.00 -9.44
N PRO A 404 42.38 -6.93 -10.34
CA PRO A 404 41.94 -6.85 -11.73
C PRO A 404 40.42 -6.64 -11.76
N PRO A 405 39.91 -5.80 -12.68
CA PRO A 405 38.49 -5.56 -12.81
C PRO A 405 37.77 -6.91 -12.90
N ALA A 406 36.63 -7.02 -12.22
CA ALA A 406 35.76 -8.17 -12.33
C ALA A 406 35.58 -8.51 -13.83
N PRO A 407 35.60 -9.80 -14.22
CA PRO A 407 35.47 -10.16 -15.61
C PRO A 407 34.18 -9.56 -16.15
N VAL A 408 34.33 -8.60 -17.07
CA VAL A 408 33.23 -8.09 -17.88
C VAL A 408 32.78 -9.28 -18.71
N VAL A 409 31.50 -9.63 -18.63
CA VAL A 409 30.90 -10.67 -19.46
C VAL A 409 31.25 -10.35 -20.92
N PRO A 410 31.90 -11.23 -21.68
CA PRO A 410 32.16 -11.02 -23.11
C PRO A 410 30.87 -10.58 -23.82
N PRO A 411 30.92 -9.62 -24.76
CA PRO A 411 29.73 -9.13 -25.47
C PRO A 411 28.91 -10.24 -26.14
N GLU A 412 29.57 -11.36 -26.48
CA GLU A 412 28.96 -12.57 -27.09
C GLU A 412 28.06 -13.35 -26.12
N LEU A 413 28.17 -13.11 -24.81
CA LEU A 413 27.39 -13.77 -23.76
C LEU A 413 26.29 -12.85 -23.17
N GLU A 414 26.19 -11.60 -23.64
CA GLU A 414 25.08 -10.71 -23.30
C GLU A 414 23.74 -11.31 -23.76
N GLY A 415 22.79 -11.45 -22.84
CA GLY A 415 21.47 -12.03 -23.14
C GLY A 415 21.41 -13.56 -23.20
N LEU A 416 22.54 -14.27 -23.09
CA LEU A 416 22.54 -15.76 -23.10
C LEU A 416 21.70 -16.33 -21.94
N SER A 417 21.79 -15.75 -20.75
CA SER A 417 20.97 -16.15 -19.60
C SER A 417 19.47 -16.08 -19.92
N ALA A 418 19.02 -14.99 -20.57
CA ALA A 418 17.63 -14.81 -20.96
C ALA A 418 17.19 -15.82 -22.03
N GLN A 419 18.06 -16.11 -23.01
CA GLN A 419 17.79 -17.12 -24.03
C GLN A 419 17.69 -18.54 -23.42
N MET A 420 18.58 -18.87 -22.49
CA MET A 420 18.52 -20.14 -21.76
C MET A 420 17.25 -20.27 -20.94
N LEU A 421 16.81 -19.20 -20.25
CA LEU A 421 15.57 -19.20 -19.48
C LEU A 421 14.34 -19.39 -20.40
N ALA A 422 14.28 -18.71 -21.53
CA ALA A 422 13.19 -18.88 -22.50
C ALA A 422 13.12 -20.32 -23.04
N ALA A 423 14.27 -20.92 -23.37
CA ALA A 423 14.34 -22.31 -23.81
C ALA A 423 13.96 -23.30 -22.69
N VAL A 424 14.27 -22.99 -21.43
CA VAL A 424 13.83 -23.77 -20.28
C VAL A 424 12.32 -23.71 -20.10
N ASP A 425 11.71 -22.53 -20.26
CA ASP A 425 10.26 -22.36 -20.15
C ASP A 425 9.52 -23.14 -21.24
N GLU A 426 10.03 -23.15 -22.48
CA GLU A 426 9.52 -23.99 -23.56
C GLU A 426 9.63 -25.48 -23.25
N LEU A 427 10.78 -25.92 -22.71
CA LEU A 427 11.00 -27.33 -22.36
C LEU A 427 10.14 -27.76 -21.15
N ALA A 428 9.91 -26.85 -20.21
CA ALA A 428 9.09 -27.07 -19.02
C ALA A 428 7.58 -27.01 -19.28
N ALA A 429 7.13 -26.61 -20.48
CA ALA A 429 5.72 -26.62 -20.87
C ALA A 429 5.08 -28.03 -20.79
N GLY A 430 5.90 -29.09 -20.84
CA GLY A 430 5.49 -30.48 -20.63
C GLY A 430 5.58 -30.97 -19.17
N GLY A 431 5.96 -30.11 -18.23
CA GLY A 431 6.24 -30.43 -16.83
C GLY A 431 7.72 -30.30 -16.47
N GLU A 432 8.00 -30.17 -15.17
CA GLU A 432 9.37 -30.05 -14.66
C GLU A 432 10.12 -31.39 -14.72
N THR A 433 11.40 -31.33 -15.10
CA THR A 433 12.31 -32.48 -15.20
C THR A 433 13.65 -32.15 -14.55
N ALA A 434 14.50 -33.16 -14.32
CA ALA A 434 15.86 -32.94 -13.85
C ALA A 434 16.66 -31.96 -14.75
N ILE A 435 16.41 -31.98 -16.07
CA ILE A 435 17.11 -31.14 -17.05
C ILE A 435 16.63 -29.69 -16.97
N THR A 436 15.32 -29.44 -16.90
CA THR A 436 14.77 -28.07 -16.83
C THR A 436 15.23 -27.37 -15.56
N LEU A 437 15.16 -28.06 -14.42
CA LEU A 437 15.62 -27.56 -13.12
C LEU A 437 17.11 -27.21 -13.13
N ARG A 438 17.93 -28.06 -13.75
CA ARG A 438 19.38 -27.87 -13.90
C ARG A 438 19.72 -26.69 -14.80
N LEU A 439 19.10 -26.62 -15.99
CA LEU A 439 19.34 -25.54 -16.95
C LEU A 439 18.97 -24.17 -16.37
N ARG A 440 17.91 -24.09 -15.56
CA ARG A 440 17.53 -22.86 -14.84
C ARG A 440 18.64 -22.36 -13.91
N ARG A 441 19.30 -23.26 -13.17
CA ARG A 441 20.46 -22.93 -12.30
C ARG A 441 21.64 -22.46 -13.14
N GLN A 442 21.94 -23.18 -14.22
CA GLN A 442 23.04 -22.82 -15.10
C GLN A 442 22.84 -21.43 -15.73
N ALA A 443 21.63 -21.13 -16.19
CA ALA A 443 21.30 -19.83 -16.77
C ALA A 443 21.50 -18.67 -15.79
N LEU A 444 21.06 -18.82 -14.54
CA LEU A 444 21.13 -17.78 -13.52
C LEU A 444 22.47 -17.71 -12.79
N TRP A 445 23.28 -18.78 -12.83
CA TRP A 445 24.62 -18.84 -12.28
C TRP A 445 25.72 -18.81 -13.34
N LEU A 446 25.45 -18.27 -14.55
CA LEU A 446 26.49 -18.01 -15.54
C LEU A 446 27.56 -17.05 -14.98
N ALA A 447 27.14 -16.03 -14.24
CA ALA A 447 28.00 -15.10 -13.54
C ALA A 447 27.79 -15.16 -12.02
N GLU A 448 28.84 -14.88 -11.25
CA GLU A 448 28.74 -14.68 -9.79
C GLU A 448 28.23 -13.27 -9.48
N PRO A 449 27.53 -13.05 -8.35
CA PRO A 449 27.12 -11.71 -7.97
C PRO A 449 28.36 -10.89 -7.62
N PRO A 450 28.42 -9.60 -8.00
CA PRO A 450 29.62 -8.80 -7.72
C PRO A 450 29.81 -8.59 -6.22
N PRO A 451 31.05 -8.63 -5.70
CA PRO A 451 31.31 -8.33 -4.29
C PRO A 451 31.13 -6.84 -4.02
N VAL A 452 30.46 -6.48 -2.91
CA VAL A 452 30.30 -5.09 -2.45
C VAL A 452 31.44 -4.70 -1.51
N ARG A 453 31.66 -5.48 -0.43
CA ARG A 453 32.75 -5.29 0.54
C ARG A 453 32.91 -6.55 1.41
N GLY A 454 34.12 -7.09 1.50
CA GLY A 454 34.40 -8.27 2.33
C GLY A 454 33.60 -9.50 1.87
N SER A 455 32.84 -10.13 2.76
CA SER A 455 31.98 -11.28 2.45
C SER A 455 30.57 -10.89 1.96
N LYS A 456 30.34 -9.64 1.59
CA LYS A 456 29.04 -9.11 1.17
C LYS A 456 28.96 -9.01 -0.35
N TYR A 457 27.88 -9.53 -0.95
CA TYR A 457 27.66 -9.59 -2.39
C TYR A 457 26.43 -8.78 -2.81
N ASP A 458 26.44 -8.27 -4.03
CA ASP A 458 25.34 -7.52 -4.62
C ASP A 458 24.29 -8.47 -5.21
N CYS A 459 23.54 -9.08 -4.30
CA CYS A 459 22.41 -9.96 -4.60
C CYS A 459 21.41 -9.86 -3.44
N GLU A 460 20.27 -10.54 -3.58
CA GLU A 460 19.23 -10.63 -2.55
C GLU A 460 19.01 -12.10 -2.18
N SER A 461 18.83 -12.36 -0.88
CA SER A 461 18.40 -13.65 -0.34
C SER A 461 16.95 -13.56 0.16
N LEU A 462 16.37 -14.69 0.56
CA LEU A 462 15.05 -14.72 1.15
C LEU A 462 14.97 -13.91 2.45
N ALA A 463 13.86 -13.19 2.60
CA ALA A 463 13.39 -12.67 3.86
C ALA A 463 13.35 -13.75 4.95
N ALA A 464 13.59 -13.36 6.21
CA ALA A 464 13.59 -14.31 7.33
C ALA A 464 12.24 -15.03 7.48
N LYS A 465 11.14 -14.33 7.21
CA LYS A 465 9.79 -14.90 7.24
C LYS A 465 9.61 -15.97 6.15
N ASP A 466 9.88 -15.61 4.89
CA ASP A 466 9.68 -16.53 3.75
C ASP A 466 10.54 -17.78 3.90
N ARG A 467 11.74 -17.64 4.44
CA ARG A 467 12.62 -18.75 4.80
C ARG A 467 11.96 -19.72 5.79
N LEU A 468 11.32 -19.20 6.84
CA LEU A 468 10.62 -20.02 7.83
C LEU A 468 9.38 -20.68 7.26
N ASP A 469 8.64 -19.96 6.40
CA ASP A 469 7.47 -20.50 5.74
C ASP A 469 7.86 -21.68 4.84
N ILE A 470 8.93 -21.55 4.04
CA ILE A 470 9.46 -22.65 3.20
C ILE A 470 10.04 -23.77 4.06
N GLU A 471 10.76 -23.45 5.15
CA GLU A 471 11.28 -24.48 6.07
C GLU A 471 10.15 -25.27 6.74
N ALA A 472 9.01 -24.64 7.02
CA ALA A 472 7.82 -25.31 7.54
C ALA A 472 7.22 -26.27 6.50
N VAL A 473 7.10 -25.85 5.24
CA VAL A 473 6.67 -26.71 4.12
C VAL A 473 7.63 -27.89 3.93
N TYR A 474 8.95 -27.64 4.03
CA TYR A 474 9.98 -28.68 3.99
C TYR A 474 9.83 -29.70 5.13
N LYS A 475 9.63 -29.23 6.37
CA LYS A 475 9.39 -30.11 7.52
C LYS A 475 8.07 -30.88 7.42
N ALA A 476 7.05 -30.27 6.83
CA ALA A 476 5.76 -30.90 6.57
C ALA A 476 5.83 -31.94 5.45
N LYS A 477 6.93 -31.99 4.68
CA LYS A 477 7.14 -32.93 3.56
C LYS A 477 6.08 -32.81 2.48
N THR A 478 5.51 -31.62 2.30
CA THR A 478 4.57 -31.31 1.23
C THR A 478 5.36 -30.98 -0.03
N TRP A 479 5.85 -32.02 -0.71
CA TRP A 479 6.88 -31.89 -1.75
C TRP A 479 6.45 -31.09 -2.97
N GLU A 480 5.20 -31.23 -3.44
CA GLU A 480 4.68 -30.48 -4.59
C GLU A 480 4.65 -28.97 -4.30
N ASP A 481 4.14 -28.59 -3.13
CA ASP A 481 4.12 -27.20 -2.67
C ASP A 481 5.55 -26.66 -2.46
N LEU A 482 6.45 -27.50 -1.91
CA LEU A 482 7.84 -27.12 -1.72
C LEU A 482 8.54 -26.83 -3.05
N LEU A 483 8.38 -27.72 -4.04
CA LEU A 483 8.98 -27.54 -5.36
C LEU A 483 8.40 -26.33 -6.07
N GLY A 484 7.07 -26.17 -6.07
CA GLY A 484 6.41 -25.01 -6.69
C GLY A 484 6.84 -23.67 -6.10
N ARG A 485 6.92 -23.57 -4.76
CA ARG A 485 7.39 -22.35 -4.08
C ARG A 485 8.86 -22.07 -4.34
N THR A 486 9.72 -23.10 -4.25
CA THR A 486 11.15 -22.90 -4.44
C THR A 486 11.49 -22.50 -5.87
N GLU A 487 10.85 -23.10 -6.87
CA GLU A 487 11.07 -22.76 -8.28
C GLU A 487 10.51 -21.38 -8.66
N SER A 488 9.32 -21.01 -8.18
CA SER A 488 8.76 -19.67 -8.44
C SER A 488 9.60 -18.53 -7.83
N MET A 489 10.30 -18.80 -6.74
CA MET A 489 11.14 -17.79 -6.07
C MET A 489 12.58 -17.76 -6.60
N PHE A 490 13.07 -18.84 -7.23
CA PHE A 490 14.47 -18.98 -7.59
C PHE A 490 14.97 -17.89 -8.56
N ALA A 491 14.15 -17.49 -9.54
CA ALA A 491 14.52 -16.44 -10.49
C ALA A 491 14.77 -15.06 -9.82
N SER A 492 14.03 -14.77 -8.74
CA SER A 492 14.17 -13.52 -7.98
C SER A 492 15.32 -13.57 -6.98
N TYR A 493 15.69 -14.76 -6.50
CA TYR A 493 16.69 -14.96 -5.46
C TYR A 493 17.71 -16.05 -5.83
N PRO A 494 18.40 -15.95 -6.98
CA PRO A 494 19.20 -17.04 -7.52
C PRO A 494 20.35 -17.45 -6.60
N PHE A 495 20.87 -16.52 -5.79
CA PHE A 495 21.98 -16.80 -4.87
C PHE A 495 21.53 -17.13 -3.43
N CYS A 496 20.22 -17.31 -3.19
CA CYS A 496 19.74 -17.98 -2.00
C CYS A 496 19.89 -19.50 -2.19
N LEU A 497 21.02 -20.06 -1.77
CA LEU A 497 21.37 -21.46 -2.06
C LEU A 497 20.43 -22.46 -1.36
N ASP A 498 19.76 -22.03 -0.29
CA ASP A 498 18.72 -22.78 0.39
C ASP A 498 17.53 -23.13 -0.51
N LEU A 499 17.14 -22.26 -1.44
CA LEU A 499 16.09 -22.55 -2.42
C LEU A 499 16.43 -23.76 -3.28
N THR A 500 17.68 -23.86 -3.74
CA THR A 500 18.11 -25.00 -4.55
C THR A 500 18.26 -26.26 -3.72
N PHE A 501 18.62 -26.15 -2.44
CA PHE A 501 18.64 -27.30 -1.53
C PHE A 501 17.24 -27.87 -1.31
N TRP A 502 16.25 -27.05 -0.95
CA TRP A 502 14.88 -27.52 -0.77
C TRP A 502 14.26 -28.03 -2.08
N ALA A 503 14.56 -27.38 -3.20
CA ALA A 503 14.16 -27.87 -4.52
C ALA A 503 14.79 -29.24 -4.82
N ALA A 504 16.06 -29.47 -4.46
CA ALA A 504 16.71 -30.79 -4.63
C ALA A 504 16.03 -31.88 -3.79
N GLU A 505 15.69 -31.58 -2.54
CA GLU A 505 14.98 -32.51 -1.67
C GLU A 505 13.59 -32.85 -2.24
N ALA A 506 12.78 -31.85 -2.60
CA ALA A 506 11.46 -32.04 -3.19
C ALA A 506 11.49 -32.75 -4.54
N ALA A 507 12.39 -32.34 -5.44
CA ALA A 507 12.54 -32.95 -6.75
C ALA A 507 12.99 -34.41 -6.66
N GLY A 508 13.81 -34.75 -5.66
CA GLY A 508 14.17 -36.14 -5.37
C GLY A 508 12.96 -37.03 -5.09
N GLU A 509 11.99 -36.51 -4.34
CA GLU A 509 10.78 -37.24 -3.96
C GLU A 509 9.74 -37.27 -5.08
N LEU A 510 9.65 -36.23 -5.91
CA LEU A 510 8.64 -36.11 -6.97
C LEU A 510 9.08 -36.65 -8.33
N LEU A 511 10.33 -36.37 -8.71
CA LEU A 511 10.89 -36.61 -10.04
C LEU A 511 11.98 -37.70 -10.02
N GLY A 512 12.38 -38.16 -8.83
CA GLY A 512 13.37 -39.21 -8.62
C GLY A 512 14.77 -38.69 -8.28
N GLU A 513 15.62 -39.63 -7.86
CA GLU A 513 16.97 -39.34 -7.34
C GLU A 513 17.86 -38.59 -8.35
N ASP A 514 17.68 -38.82 -9.64
CA ASP A 514 18.42 -38.10 -10.69
C ASP A 514 18.16 -36.58 -10.65
N ALA A 515 16.95 -36.16 -10.29
CA ALA A 515 16.61 -34.74 -10.16
C ALA A 515 17.22 -34.11 -8.89
N ARG A 516 17.26 -34.86 -7.78
CA ARG A 516 17.98 -34.46 -6.56
C ARG A 516 19.46 -34.29 -6.86
N GLN A 517 20.07 -35.27 -7.53
CA GLN A 517 21.49 -35.24 -7.89
C GLN A 517 21.82 -34.13 -8.88
N ALA A 518 20.92 -33.81 -9.82
CA ALA A 518 21.11 -32.70 -10.74
C ALA A 518 21.24 -31.36 -9.98
N LEU A 519 20.30 -31.05 -9.08
CA LEU A 519 20.33 -29.81 -8.30
C LEU A 519 21.44 -29.78 -7.24
N ALA A 520 21.72 -30.92 -6.59
CA ALA A 520 22.85 -31.05 -5.68
C ALA A 520 24.19 -30.84 -6.41
N GLY A 521 24.32 -31.38 -7.63
CA GLY A 521 25.47 -31.20 -8.50
C GLY A 521 25.71 -29.73 -8.85
N GLU A 522 24.67 -28.96 -9.15
CA GLU A 522 24.79 -27.52 -9.42
C GLU A 522 25.24 -26.74 -8.17
N LEU A 523 24.72 -27.07 -6.99
CA LEU A 523 25.19 -26.49 -5.71
C LEU A 523 26.67 -26.83 -5.45
N VAL A 524 27.09 -28.07 -5.69
CA VAL A 524 28.49 -28.49 -5.55
C VAL A 524 29.39 -27.76 -6.55
N ALA A 525 28.97 -27.66 -7.81
CA ALA A 525 29.71 -26.96 -8.87
C ALA A 525 29.89 -25.48 -8.53
N LEU A 526 28.82 -24.79 -8.11
CA LEU A 526 28.89 -23.40 -7.66
C LEU A 526 29.79 -23.26 -6.43
N ALA A 527 29.70 -24.18 -5.46
CA ALA A 527 30.53 -24.17 -4.26
C ALA A 527 32.02 -24.39 -4.56
N VAL A 528 32.36 -25.15 -5.61
CA VAL A 528 33.75 -25.35 -6.06
C VAL A 528 34.26 -24.11 -6.77
N ARG A 529 33.46 -23.52 -7.66
CA ARG A 529 33.81 -22.32 -8.43
C ARG A 529 33.92 -21.08 -7.54
N ALA A 530 32.96 -20.91 -6.62
CA ALA A 530 32.75 -19.72 -5.81
C ALA A 530 32.69 -20.04 -4.30
N PRO A 531 33.74 -20.62 -3.68
CA PRO A 531 33.68 -21.12 -2.31
C PRO A 531 33.41 -20.03 -1.27
N LYS A 532 33.70 -18.77 -1.58
CA LYS A 532 33.42 -17.63 -0.71
C LYS A 532 31.92 -17.32 -0.59
N LEU A 533 31.08 -17.70 -1.57
CA LEU A 533 29.63 -17.52 -1.50
C LEU A 533 29.01 -18.33 -0.36
N LEU A 534 29.56 -19.50 -0.02
CA LEU A 534 29.07 -20.34 1.07
C LEU A 534 29.15 -19.68 2.45
N ARG A 535 30.01 -18.66 2.58
CA ARG A 535 30.18 -17.85 3.80
C ARG A 535 29.81 -16.39 3.55
N GLY A 536 29.20 -16.12 2.39
CA GLY A 536 28.81 -14.81 1.95
C GLY A 536 27.45 -14.39 2.49
N THR A 537 27.23 -13.09 2.45
CA THR A 537 25.94 -12.48 2.71
C THR A 537 25.49 -11.65 1.52
N ASP A 538 24.19 -11.47 1.40
CA ASP A 538 23.56 -10.61 0.41
C ASP A 538 23.72 -9.11 0.75
N ARG A 539 23.09 -8.22 -0.01
CA ARG A 539 23.15 -6.77 0.23
C ARG A 539 22.55 -6.33 1.57
N ASN A 540 21.75 -7.15 2.24
CA ASN A 540 21.10 -6.85 3.51
C ASN A 540 21.80 -7.52 4.70
N GLY A 541 22.68 -8.49 4.44
CA GLY A 541 23.42 -9.24 5.45
C GLY A 541 22.85 -10.63 5.72
N MET A 542 21.88 -11.09 4.94
CA MET A 542 21.33 -12.44 5.02
C MET A 542 22.32 -13.44 4.43
N ALA A 543 22.50 -14.57 5.10
CA ALA A 543 23.40 -15.62 4.63
C ALA A 543 22.89 -16.23 3.31
N LEU A 544 23.80 -16.37 2.34
CA LEU A 544 23.51 -17.02 1.06
C LEU A 544 23.35 -18.54 1.21
N ALA A 545 23.91 -19.14 2.26
CA ALA A 545 23.83 -20.58 2.54
C ALA A 545 23.65 -20.88 4.05
N SER A 546 22.62 -21.65 4.40
CA SER A 546 22.48 -22.21 5.76
C SER A 546 23.59 -23.19 6.13
N LYS A 547 23.58 -23.62 7.40
CA LYS A 547 24.37 -24.78 7.83
C LYS A 547 23.94 -26.05 7.08
N ASP A 548 22.64 -26.22 6.82
CA ASP A 548 22.09 -27.41 6.18
C ASP A 548 22.52 -27.52 4.73
N VAL A 549 22.46 -26.41 3.96
CA VAL A 549 23.00 -26.35 2.59
C VAL A 549 24.50 -26.67 2.58
N ARG A 550 25.27 -26.13 3.53
CA ARG A 550 26.71 -26.41 3.62
C ARG A 550 26.99 -27.87 3.96
N ALA A 551 26.19 -28.48 4.84
CA ALA A 551 26.26 -29.89 5.16
C ALA A 551 25.86 -30.76 3.95
N PHE A 552 24.80 -30.40 3.25
CA PHE A 552 24.30 -31.03 2.03
C PHE A 552 25.34 -31.00 0.90
N ILE A 553 25.96 -29.85 0.65
CA ILE A 553 27.07 -29.73 -0.31
C ILE A 553 28.25 -30.62 0.12
N SER A 554 28.55 -30.66 1.41
CA SER A 554 29.67 -31.46 1.94
C SER A 554 29.41 -32.97 1.78
N SER A 555 28.17 -33.44 2.00
CA SER A 555 27.81 -34.85 1.80
C SER A 555 27.86 -35.26 0.32
N HIS A 556 27.49 -34.36 -0.60
CA HIS A 556 27.50 -34.63 -2.03
C HIS A 556 28.88 -34.46 -2.69
N ARG A 557 29.80 -33.69 -2.09
CA ARG A 557 31.21 -33.63 -2.52
C ARG A 557 31.94 -34.97 -2.38
N GLY A 558 31.54 -35.81 -1.44
CA GLY A 558 32.12 -37.15 -1.24
C GLY A 558 31.63 -38.21 -2.24
N SER A 559 30.57 -37.92 -2.99
CA SER A 559 29.95 -38.85 -3.95
C SER A 559 30.46 -38.67 -5.40
N GLY A 560 31.14 -37.56 -5.71
CA GLY A 560 31.42 -37.11 -7.08
C GLY A 560 32.89 -37.15 -7.52
N GLY A 561 33.66 -38.18 -7.13
CA GLY A 561 35.01 -38.42 -7.65
C GLY A 561 35.08 -38.99 -9.08
N GLY A 562 33.95 -39.09 -9.78
CA GLY A 562 33.91 -39.48 -11.19
C GLY A 562 33.95 -38.25 -12.08
N ALA A 563 34.93 -38.19 -12.99
CA ALA A 563 34.94 -37.25 -14.11
C ALA A 563 33.57 -37.21 -14.80
N PRO A 564 33.12 -36.07 -15.36
CA PRO A 564 31.89 -36.05 -16.14
C PRO A 564 32.04 -37.07 -17.26
N ALA A 565 31.20 -38.10 -17.27
CA ALA A 565 31.09 -38.97 -18.41
C ALA A 565 30.77 -38.08 -19.61
N ALA A 566 31.72 -38.00 -20.55
CA ALA A 566 31.48 -37.39 -21.84
C ALA A 566 30.18 -37.99 -22.37
N ALA A 567 29.21 -37.11 -22.64
CA ALA A 567 27.96 -37.50 -23.28
C ALA A 567 28.30 -38.34 -24.51
N GLY A 568 27.97 -39.63 -24.44
CA GLY A 568 28.05 -40.52 -25.58
C GLY A 568 27.25 -39.90 -26.71
N ALA A 569 27.88 -39.80 -27.87
CA ALA A 569 27.26 -39.36 -29.11
C ALA A 569 25.88 -40.01 -29.27
N ALA A 570 24.84 -39.19 -29.36
CA ALA A 570 23.53 -39.65 -29.79
C ALA A 570 23.66 -40.28 -31.18
N PRO A 571 23.07 -41.47 -31.43
CA PRO A 571 23.06 -42.04 -32.77
C PRO A 571 22.21 -41.14 -33.68
N ALA A 572 22.74 -40.86 -34.88
CA ALA A 572 22.13 -40.02 -35.88
C ALA A 572 20.68 -40.46 -36.17
N ALA A 573 19.72 -39.55 -35.97
CA ALA A 573 18.36 -39.74 -36.42
C ALA A 573 18.30 -39.59 -37.94
N THR A 574 17.96 -40.68 -38.63
CA THR A 574 17.65 -40.72 -40.06
C THR A 574 16.42 -39.84 -40.34
N PRO A 575 16.44 -38.96 -41.35
CA PRO A 575 15.28 -38.13 -41.67
C PRO A 575 14.19 -38.99 -42.34
N ALA A 576 12.99 -38.99 -41.75
CA ALA A 576 11.81 -39.62 -42.32
C ALA A 576 11.35 -38.85 -43.57
N ALA A 577 11.13 -39.60 -44.65
CA ALA A 577 10.76 -39.11 -45.96
C ALA A 577 9.36 -38.45 -45.98
N ALA A 578 9.26 -37.36 -46.74
CA ALA A 578 8.00 -36.70 -47.09
C ALA A 578 7.13 -37.59 -47.99
N PRO A 579 5.79 -37.64 -47.82
CA PRO A 579 4.91 -38.22 -48.83
C PRO A 579 4.55 -37.17 -49.90
N ALA A 580 4.69 -37.59 -51.15
CA ALA A 580 4.35 -36.84 -52.35
C ALA A 580 2.84 -36.88 -52.67
N ALA A 581 2.45 -35.91 -53.50
CA ALA A 581 1.11 -35.53 -53.92
C ALA A 581 0.24 -36.61 -54.59
N GLY A 582 -1.09 -36.46 -54.39
CA GLY A 582 -2.05 -36.41 -55.49
C GLY A 582 -3.00 -37.60 -55.67
N ALA A 583 -4.31 -37.38 -55.52
CA ALA A 583 -5.33 -37.52 -56.58
C ALA A 583 -6.77 -37.32 -56.05
N ALA A 584 -7.63 -36.90 -56.97
CA ALA A 584 -8.95 -36.25 -56.85
C ALA A 584 -10.15 -37.20 -56.55
N PRO A 585 -11.40 -36.68 -56.38
CA PRO A 585 -12.47 -37.28 -55.56
C PRO A 585 -13.69 -37.86 -56.31
N ALA A 586 -14.68 -38.31 -55.50
CA ALA A 586 -16.15 -38.48 -55.71
C ALA A 586 -16.67 -39.93 -55.90
N PRO A 587 -17.99 -40.24 -55.70
CA PRO A 587 -19.11 -39.49 -55.10
C PRO A 587 -19.95 -40.29 -54.05
N VAL A 588 -21.00 -39.63 -53.54
CA VAL A 588 -22.03 -40.02 -52.56
C VAL A 588 -23.02 -41.10 -53.07
N ALA A 589 -23.42 -42.04 -52.19
CA ALA A 589 -24.73 -42.73 -52.18
C ALA A 589 -24.96 -43.36 -50.79
N ALA A 590 -25.90 -42.86 -49.99
CA ALA A 590 -27.31 -43.30 -49.84
C ALA A 590 -27.49 -44.33 -48.71
N ALA A 591 -28.34 -43.95 -47.74
CA ALA A 591 -28.78 -44.74 -46.60
C ALA A 591 -29.68 -45.92 -47.02
N PRO A 592 -29.99 -46.81 -46.07
CA PRO A 592 -31.36 -46.83 -45.56
C PRO A 592 -31.48 -46.41 -44.09
#